data_AF-A0A2S4PW27-F1
#
_entry.id   AF-A0A2S4PW27-F1
#
_cell.length_a   1.000
_cell.length_b   1.000
_cell.length_c   1.000
_cell.angle_alpha   90.00
_cell.angle_beta   90.00
_cell.angle_gamma   90.00
#
_symmetry.space_group_name_H-M   'P 1'
#
loop_
_entity.id
_entity.type
_entity.pdbx_description
1 polymer ?
#
loop_
_entity_poly.entity_id
_entity_poly.type
_entity_poly.pdbx_seq_one_letter_code
_entity_poly.pdbx_strand_id
1 'polypeptide(L)'
;MAIKPAGFIITHRSNLLCSNGGIELMPEICLRVTELLIDSDPKAIGSLLLVSKSLSALIKLHERSVTKNVSKNERKFMYVNGSEKVVLSFQHGLENEELERYTFPWVSEMKFRKAIVRLLASHEITEMAGKVDGWPSLNICRKELQIKLDWFKTRALFLLYRLADCVAGLYTTDSVRNQQSKFLHSLSTKELAFIGVIVEVMGHNFFIITKRSVFKSSFSESTVQDSSQLHSMSNIQAAPISDLNDNFIRETMCVFEDLIQRYGPYFAWAFLEGPKCRLNIPGQWACCKIREGLANMNAFELGYTMSYASLQSVVWRAFRQKQGCSSMHSWNIAKKLVEKEMIASSNDES
;
A
#
# COMPACT_ATOMS: atom_id res chain seq x y z
N MET A 1 -77.64 15.38 1.38
CA MET A 1 -76.40 15.13 0.62
C MET A 1 -75.25 15.10 1.61
N ALA A 2 -74.76 13.90 1.95
CA ALA A 2 -73.69 13.72 2.91
C ALA A 2 -72.33 13.78 2.18
N ILE A 3 -71.46 14.66 2.65
CA ILE A 3 -70.09 14.82 2.19
C ILE A 3 -69.30 13.58 2.66
N LYS A 4 -68.76 12.79 1.73
CA LYS A 4 -67.80 11.72 2.04
C LYS A 4 -66.51 12.35 2.57
N PRO A 5 -65.96 11.91 3.71
CA PRO A 5 -64.65 12.36 4.12
C PRO A 5 -63.57 11.73 3.21
N ALA A 6 -62.61 12.57 2.83
CA ALA A 6 -61.46 12.22 2.04
C ALA A 6 -60.69 11.06 2.66
N GLY A 7 -60.25 10.12 1.81
CA GLY A 7 -59.40 9.01 2.21
C GLY A 7 -58.15 9.51 2.92
N PHE A 8 -57.91 8.98 4.11
CA PHE A 8 -56.60 9.06 4.76
C PHE A 8 -55.57 8.40 3.83
N ILE A 9 -54.77 9.22 3.15
CA ILE A 9 -53.49 8.76 2.64
C ILE A 9 -52.65 8.50 3.89
N ILE A 10 -52.59 7.24 4.33
CA ILE A 10 -51.58 6.79 5.28
C ILE A 10 -50.26 6.92 4.52
N THR A 11 -49.63 8.09 4.62
CA THR A 11 -48.22 8.24 4.28
C THR A 11 -47.47 7.33 5.24
N HIS A 12 -47.03 6.18 4.74
CA HIS A 12 -46.06 5.35 5.45
C HIS A 12 -44.88 6.27 5.78
N ARG A 13 -44.77 6.68 7.06
CA ARG A 13 -43.61 7.42 7.52
C ARG A 13 -42.39 6.55 7.25
N SER A 14 -41.55 6.99 6.33
CA SER A 14 -40.23 6.40 6.19
C SER A 14 -39.50 6.74 7.49
N ASN A 15 -38.89 5.77 8.17
CA ASN A 15 -38.13 6.09 9.39
C ASN A 15 -36.72 6.55 8.98
N LEU A 16 -36.64 7.62 8.19
CA LEU A 16 -35.36 8.27 7.83
C LEU A 16 -34.89 9.19 8.97
N LEU A 17 -33.89 10.02 8.72
CA LEU A 17 -33.37 10.95 9.72
C LEU A 17 -34.43 12.02 10.04
N CYS A 18 -34.77 12.18 11.31
CA CYS A 18 -35.73 13.18 11.78
C CYS A 18 -35.04 14.29 12.57
N SER A 19 -35.48 15.53 12.39
CA SER A 19 -35.10 16.63 13.28
C SER A 19 -35.76 16.49 14.65
N ASN A 20 -35.27 17.23 15.66
CA ASN A 20 -35.89 17.31 16.98
C ASN A 20 -37.35 17.80 16.94
N GLY A 21 -37.78 18.47 15.87
CA GLY A 21 -39.16 18.90 15.63
C GLY A 21 -40.01 17.89 14.86
N GLY A 22 -39.50 16.68 14.58
CA GLY A 22 -40.21 15.63 13.86
C GLY A 22 -40.28 15.82 12.33
N ILE A 23 -39.47 16.73 11.77
CA ILE A 23 -39.34 16.89 10.32
C ILE A 23 -38.44 15.79 9.80
N GLU A 24 -38.99 14.95 8.93
CA GLU A 24 -38.25 13.88 8.26
C GLU A 24 -37.43 14.47 7.09
N LEU A 25 -36.15 14.12 7.03
CA LEU A 25 -35.27 14.51 5.92
C LEU A 25 -35.63 13.72 4.67
N MET A 26 -35.64 14.42 3.53
CA MET A 26 -35.83 13.80 2.22
C MET A 26 -34.71 12.78 1.92
N PRO A 27 -34.99 11.69 1.18
CA PRO A 27 -34.00 10.68 0.82
C PRO A 27 -32.74 11.26 0.19
N GLU A 28 -32.86 12.27 -0.68
CA GLU A 28 -31.75 12.94 -1.35
C GLU A 28 -30.81 13.64 -0.36
N ILE A 29 -31.39 14.25 0.69
CA ILE A 29 -30.61 14.88 1.77
C ILE A 29 -29.89 13.80 2.58
N CYS A 30 -30.57 12.70 2.93
CA CYS A 30 -29.94 11.58 3.62
C CYS A 30 -28.77 11.00 2.81
N LEU A 31 -28.93 10.82 1.50
CA LEU A 31 -27.86 10.36 0.62
C LEU A 31 -26.71 11.37 0.53
N ARG A 32 -27.00 12.68 0.49
CA ARG A 32 -25.96 13.70 0.49
C ARG A 32 -25.17 13.75 1.80
N VAL A 33 -25.86 13.60 2.94
CA VAL A 33 -25.21 13.45 4.24
C VAL A 33 -24.33 12.19 4.26
N THR A 34 -24.80 11.09 3.69
CA THR A 34 -24.04 9.84 3.57
C THR A 34 -22.78 10.04 2.72
N GLU A 35 -22.89 10.72 1.56
CA GLU A 35 -21.74 11.07 0.71
C GLU A 35 -20.69 11.88 1.48
N LEU A 36 -21.10 12.93 2.19
CA LEU A 36 -20.20 13.78 2.98
C LEU A 36 -19.57 13.01 4.17
N LEU A 37 -20.35 12.13 4.81
CA LEU A 37 -19.86 11.30 5.89
C LEU A 37 -18.78 10.33 5.41
N ILE A 38 -19.02 9.59 4.33
CA ILE A 38 -18.03 8.69 3.75
C ILE A 38 -16.84 9.48 3.20
N ASP A 39 -17.07 10.70 2.74
CA ASP A 39 -15.98 11.54 2.28
C ASP A 39 -15.05 12.02 3.43
N SER A 40 -15.59 12.14 4.63
CA SER A 40 -14.81 12.54 5.81
C SER A 40 -14.27 11.33 6.59
N ASP A 41 -15.14 10.38 6.94
CA ASP A 41 -14.81 9.14 7.65
C ASP A 41 -15.59 7.94 7.08
N PRO A 42 -14.98 7.15 6.18
CA PRO A 42 -15.60 5.95 5.63
C PRO A 42 -16.01 4.91 6.69
N LYS A 43 -15.37 4.88 7.86
CA LYS A 43 -15.66 3.89 8.90
C LYS A 43 -16.99 4.18 9.60
N ALA A 44 -17.42 5.44 9.61
CA ALA A 44 -18.68 5.86 10.21
C ALA A 44 -19.92 5.29 9.48
N ILE A 45 -19.76 4.73 8.28
CA ILE A 45 -20.86 4.11 7.53
C ILE A 45 -21.49 2.94 8.30
N GLY A 46 -20.69 2.18 9.05
CA GLY A 46 -21.19 1.07 9.87
C GLY A 46 -22.19 1.55 10.90
N SER A 47 -21.87 2.64 11.62
CA SER A 47 -22.78 3.28 12.57
C SER A 47 -24.03 3.83 11.90
N LEU A 48 -23.88 4.46 10.72
CA LEU A 48 -25.01 5.04 9.99
C LEU A 48 -26.01 3.97 9.53
N LEU A 49 -25.52 2.81 9.09
CA LEU A 49 -26.35 1.67 8.69
C LEU A 49 -27.13 1.03 9.84
N LEU A 50 -26.77 1.33 11.10
CA LEU A 50 -27.44 0.82 12.30
C LEU A 50 -28.52 1.76 12.84
N VAL A 51 -28.61 3.02 12.35
CA VAL A 51 -29.55 4.03 12.87
C VAL A 51 -31.01 3.61 12.67
N SER A 52 -31.37 3.16 11.48
CA SER A 52 -32.72 2.65 11.20
C SER A 52 -32.74 1.70 10.00
N LYS A 53 -33.75 0.82 9.94
CA LYS A 53 -33.94 -0.11 8.80
C LYS A 53 -34.19 0.64 7.49
N SER A 54 -35.01 1.70 7.52
CA SER A 54 -35.34 2.48 6.32
C SER A 54 -34.12 3.22 5.77
N LEU A 55 -33.31 3.83 6.64
CA LEU A 55 -32.08 4.50 6.23
C LEU A 55 -31.03 3.49 5.71
N SER A 56 -30.88 2.36 6.39
CA SER A 56 -29.99 1.28 5.96
C SER A 56 -30.36 0.75 4.56
N ALA A 57 -31.65 0.54 4.31
CA ALA A 57 -32.16 0.11 3.00
C ALA A 57 -31.88 1.16 1.91
N LEU A 58 -32.15 2.44 2.20
CA LEU A 58 -31.86 3.54 1.29
C LEU A 58 -30.37 3.62 0.94
N ILE A 59 -29.51 3.61 1.95
CA ILE A 59 -28.04 3.71 1.77
C ILE A 59 -27.52 2.52 0.96
N LYS A 60 -27.93 1.29 1.29
CA LYS A 60 -27.49 0.08 0.57
C LYS A 60 -27.97 0.08 -0.88
N LEU A 61 -29.21 0.50 -1.14
CA LEU A 61 -29.75 0.60 -2.50
C LEU A 61 -28.94 1.56 -3.37
N HIS A 62 -28.41 2.63 -2.77
CA HIS A 62 -27.68 3.70 -3.48
C HIS A 62 -26.16 3.67 -3.28
N GLU A 63 -25.60 2.61 -2.68
CA GLU A 63 -24.17 2.50 -2.35
C GLU A 63 -23.27 2.81 -3.55
N ARG A 64 -23.52 2.17 -4.70
CA ARG A 64 -22.74 2.39 -5.93
C ARG A 64 -22.81 3.84 -6.41
N SER A 65 -23.96 4.51 -6.27
CA SER A 65 -24.11 5.90 -6.69
C SER A 65 -23.33 6.84 -5.77
N VAL A 66 -23.50 6.67 -4.45
CA VAL A 66 -22.84 7.45 -3.40
C VAL A 66 -21.32 7.32 -3.52
N THR A 67 -20.79 6.10 -3.57
CA THR A 67 -19.35 5.84 -3.64
C THR A 67 -18.74 6.29 -4.97
N LYS A 68 -19.48 6.17 -6.09
CA LYS A 68 -19.05 6.73 -7.38
C LYS A 68 -18.93 8.25 -7.31
N ASN A 69 -19.87 8.95 -6.67
CA ASN A 69 -19.78 10.39 -6.49
C ASN A 69 -18.60 10.80 -5.59
N VAL A 70 -18.39 10.11 -4.46
CA VAL A 70 -17.21 10.31 -3.61
C VAL A 70 -15.92 10.13 -4.42
N SER A 71 -15.84 9.08 -5.25
CA SER A 71 -14.65 8.81 -6.07
C SER A 71 -14.34 9.88 -7.12
N LYS A 72 -15.36 10.59 -7.64
CA LYS A 72 -15.15 11.67 -8.63
C LYS A 72 -14.48 12.89 -8.01
N ASN A 73 -14.76 13.14 -6.72
CA ASN A 73 -14.15 14.25 -5.97
C ASN A 73 -12.69 13.94 -5.61
N GLU A 74 -12.30 12.67 -5.65
CA GLU A 74 -10.96 12.19 -5.29
C GLU A 74 -10.19 11.68 -6.52
N ARG A 75 -9.75 12.62 -7.38
CA ARG A 75 -8.89 12.29 -8.55
C ARG A 75 -7.68 11.41 -8.17
N LYS A 76 -7.20 11.53 -6.93
CA LYS A 76 -6.02 10.80 -6.43
C LYS A 76 -6.26 9.29 -6.22
N PHE A 77 -7.50 8.79 -6.33
CA PHE A 77 -7.76 7.34 -6.33
C PHE A 77 -7.13 6.61 -7.54
N MET A 78 -6.82 7.33 -8.62
CA MET A 78 -6.10 6.74 -9.75
C MET A 78 -4.69 6.25 -9.36
N TYR A 79 -4.07 6.81 -8.32
CA TYR A 79 -2.72 6.44 -7.87
C TYR A 79 -2.71 5.26 -6.89
N VAL A 80 -3.86 4.68 -6.58
CA VAL A 80 -4.01 3.56 -5.64
C VAL A 80 -4.81 2.40 -6.22
N ASN A 81 -4.84 2.34 -7.55
CA ASN A 81 -5.52 1.30 -8.33
C ASN A 81 -7.06 1.34 -8.26
N GLY A 82 -7.66 2.50 -7.98
CA GLY A 82 -9.11 2.68 -7.88
C GLY A 82 -9.89 2.59 -9.20
N SER A 83 -9.22 2.39 -10.33
CA SER A 83 -9.88 2.12 -11.62
C SER A 83 -10.27 0.66 -11.78
N GLU A 84 -9.60 -0.26 -11.08
CA GLU A 84 -9.82 -1.69 -11.23
C GLU A 84 -11.18 -2.12 -10.68
N LYS A 85 -11.75 -3.15 -11.29
CA LYS A 85 -13.06 -3.69 -10.90
C LYS A 85 -13.01 -4.33 -9.50
N VAL A 86 -11.91 -5.00 -9.20
CA VAL A 86 -11.67 -5.71 -7.95
C VAL A 86 -10.24 -5.40 -7.48
N VAL A 87 -10.07 -5.18 -6.19
CA VAL A 87 -8.78 -4.94 -5.54
C VAL A 87 -8.69 -5.74 -4.24
N LEU A 88 -7.48 -6.01 -3.75
CA LEU A 88 -7.29 -6.65 -2.45
C LEU A 88 -7.58 -5.67 -1.30
N SER A 89 -8.27 -6.10 -0.25
CA SER A 89 -8.33 -5.34 1.00
C SER A 89 -7.12 -5.64 1.86
N PHE A 90 -6.60 -4.61 2.51
CA PHE A 90 -5.61 -4.77 3.58
C PHE A 90 -6.11 -4.24 4.93
N GLN A 91 -7.36 -3.78 4.99
CA GLN A 91 -7.99 -3.23 6.20
C GLN A 91 -8.65 -4.29 7.09
N HIS A 92 -9.23 -5.33 6.50
CA HIS A 92 -10.04 -6.33 7.21
C HIS A 92 -9.28 -7.65 7.35
N GLY A 93 -8.19 -7.60 8.10
CA GLY A 93 -7.59 -8.82 8.66
C GLY A 93 -6.72 -9.64 7.72
N LEU A 94 -5.83 -9.03 6.91
CA LEU A 94 -4.68 -9.68 6.23
C LEU A 94 -4.97 -10.89 5.33
N GLU A 95 -6.22 -11.34 5.28
CA GLU A 95 -6.78 -12.27 4.32
C GLU A 95 -6.92 -11.53 2.99
N ASN A 96 -6.70 -12.24 1.88
CA ASN A 96 -6.82 -11.71 0.52
C ASN A 96 -8.30 -11.44 0.19
N GLU A 97 -8.97 -10.60 0.97
CA GLU A 97 -10.36 -10.22 0.75
C GLU A 97 -10.45 -9.34 -0.50
N GLU A 98 -11.41 -9.65 -1.36
CA GLU A 98 -11.65 -8.91 -2.59
C GLU A 98 -12.69 -7.83 -2.38
N LEU A 99 -12.38 -6.61 -2.82
CA LEU A 99 -13.32 -5.49 -2.77
C LEU A 99 -13.77 -5.13 -4.19
N GLU A 100 -15.08 -5.23 -4.43
CA GLU A 100 -15.68 -4.72 -5.65
C GLU A 100 -15.67 -3.18 -5.64
N ARG A 101 -15.34 -2.59 -6.80
CA ARG A 101 -15.38 -1.15 -7.03
C ARG A 101 -16.76 -0.57 -6.71
N TYR A 102 -16.76 0.64 -6.14
CA TYR A 102 -17.97 1.37 -5.76
C TYR A 102 -18.79 0.72 -4.64
N THR A 103 -18.08 0.16 -3.66
CA THR A 103 -18.62 -0.26 -2.36
C THR A 103 -18.04 0.63 -1.25
N PHE A 104 -18.68 0.70 -0.08
CA PHE A 104 -18.16 1.45 1.06
C PHE A 104 -16.80 0.94 1.55
N PRO A 105 -16.58 -0.39 1.68
CA PRO A 105 -15.26 -0.94 1.99
C PRO A 105 -14.21 -0.52 0.96
N TRP A 106 -14.56 -0.51 -0.34
CA TRP A 106 -13.65 -0.06 -1.39
C TRP A 106 -13.23 1.41 -1.23
N VAL A 107 -14.15 2.32 -0.88
CA VAL A 107 -13.78 3.73 -0.62
C VAL A 107 -12.85 3.86 0.59
N SER A 108 -13.14 3.11 1.66
CA SER A 108 -12.29 3.05 2.85
C SER A 108 -10.87 2.57 2.49
N GLU A 109 -10.76 1.50 1.71
CA GLU A 109 -9.51 0.94 1.22
C GLU A 109 -8.74 1.96 0.37
N MET A 110 -9.38 2.61 -0.61
CA MET A 110 -8.72 3.60 -1.47
C MET A 110 -8.14 4.78 -0.67
N LYS A 111 -8.87 5.28 0.34
CA LYS A 111 -8.38 6.35 1.22
C LYS A 111 -7.20 5.90 2.07
N PHE A 112 -7.23 4.67 2.54
CA PHE A 112 -6.13 4.11 3.33
C PHE A 112 -4.89 3.86 2.49
N ARG A 113 -5.01 3.27 1.30
CA ARG A 113 -3.91 3.15 0.35
C ARG A 113 -3.32 4.52 0.01
N LYS A 114 -4.15 5.55 -0.15
CA LYS A 114 -3.71 6.93 -0.40
C LYS A 114 -2.91 7.48 0.77
N ALA A 115 -3.33 7.20 2.01
CA ALA A 115 -2.56 7.57 3.21
C ALA A 115 -1.20 6.85 3.24
N ILE A 116 -1.16 5.55 2.91
CA ILE A 116 0.07 4.77 2.80
C ILE A 116 1.02 5.36 1.76
N VAL A 117 0.54 5.67 0.55
CA VAL A 117 1.37 6.26 -0.51
C VAL A 117 1.99 7.58 -0.05
N ARG A 118 1.20 8.45 0.56
CA ARG A 118 1.67 9.74 1.09
C ARG A 118 2.76 9.55 2.14
N LEU A 119 2.52 8.65 3.10
CA LEU A 119 3.49 8.34 4.15
C LEU A 119 4.79 7.84 3.54
N LEU A 120 4.73 6.79 2.71
CA LEU A 120 5.93 6.16 2.14
C LEU A 120 6.71 7.11 1.23
N ALA A 121 6.03 7.92 0.41
CA ALA A 121 6.68 8.89 -0.47
C ALA A 121 7.51 9.95 0.30
N SER A 122 7.09 10.27 1.52
CA SER A 122 7.78 11.20 2.42
C SER A 122 8.74 10.54 3.42
N HIS A 123 8.71 9.20 3.53
CA HIS A 123 9.49 8.47 4.53
C HIS A 123 10.93 8.21 4.06
N GLU A 124 11.86 8.11 5.01
CA GLU A 124 13.28 7.82 4.73
C GLU A 124 13.52 6.49 3.99
N ILE A 125 12.51 5.61 3.91
CA ILE A 125 12.59 4.34 3.19
C ILE A 125 12.61 4.56 1.67
N THR A 126 12.00 5.65 1.19
CA THR A 126 12.02 6.03 -0.23
C THR A 126 12.94 7.22 -0.48
N GLU A 127 13.81 7.57 0.46
CA GLU A 127 14.69 8.72 0.31
C GLU A 127 15.66 8.53 -0.85
N MET A 128 15.76 9.54 -1.70
CA MET A 128 16.61 9.57 -2.89
C MET A 128 17.44 10.86 -2.95
N ALA A 129 17.07 11.89 -2.18
CA ALA A 129 17.82 13.12 -2.06
C ALA A 129 18.90 12.95 -0.97
N GLY A 130 20.09 12.46 -1.36
CA GLY A 130 21.20 12.26 -0.42
C GLY A 130 22.51 11.86 -1.08
N LYS A 131 23.57 11.76 -0.26
CA LYS A 131 24.97 11.43 -0.64
C LYS A 131 25.18 9.99 -1.16
N VAL A 132 24.12 9.23 -1.41
CA VAL A 132 24.27 7.88 -1.98
C VAL A 132 24.44 8.05 -3.48
N ASP A 133 25.68 7.92 -3.93
CA ASP A 133 26.04 7.93 -5.34
C ASP A 133 25.27 6.81 -6.06
N GLY A 134 24.34 7.19 -6.94
CA GLY A 134 23.69 6.20 -7.81
C GLY A 134 22.19 6.35 -7.97
N TRP A 135 21.46 7.02 -7.08
CA TRP A 135 20.00 7.18 -7.27
C TRP A 135 19.64 8.10 -8.44
N PRO A 136 18.46 7.91 -9.07
CA PRO A 136 17.94 8.86 -10.05
C PRO A 136 17.92 10.26 -9.46
N SER A 137 18.57 11.20 -10.14
CA SER A 137 18.62 12.59 -9.69
C SER A 137 18.73 13.52 -10.88
N LEU A 138 18.11 14.69 -10.76
CA LEU A 138 18.12 15.72 -11.79
C LEU A 138 18.93 16.92 -11.29
N ASN A 139 19.74 17.50 -12.18
CA ASN A 139 20.48 18.72 -11.90
C ASN A 139 19.57 19.96 -12.03
N ILE A 140 18.61 20.08 -11.11
CA ILE A 140 17.60 21.14 -11.04
C ILE A 140 17.47 21.65 -9.61
N CYS A 141 16.69 22.70 -9.40
CA CYS A 141 16.53 23.27 -8.06
C CYS A 141 15.86 22.26 -7.11
N ARG A 142 16.23 22.30 -5.81
CA ARG A 142 15.78 21.31 -4.81
C ARG A 142 14.26 21.17 -4.72
N LYS A 143 13.52 22.27 -4.84
CA LYS A 143 12.05 22.26 -4.77
C LYS A 143 11.46 21.51 -5.97
N GLU A 144 11.95 21.78 -7.17
CA GLU A 144 11.52 21.11 -8.38
C GLU A 144 11.91 19.63 -8.38
N LEU A 145 13.14 19.32 -7.94
CA LEU A 145 13.58 17.94 -7.76
C LEU A 145 12.64 17.16 -6.82
N GLN A 146 12.23 17.76 -5.71
CA GLN A 146 11.29 17.12 -4.79
C GLN A 146 9.95 16.82 -5.47
N ILE A 147 9.39 17.76 -6.24
CA ILE A 147 8.13 17.55 -6.98
C ILE A 147 8.28 16.37 -7.96
N LYS A 148 9.40 16.32 -8.71
CA LYS A 148 9.66 15.23 -9.66
C LYS A 148 9.86 13.88 -8.96
N LEU A 149 10.54 13.86 -7.81
CA LEU A 149 10.72 12.66 -6.99
C LEU A 149 9.39 12.19 -6.41
N ASP A 150 8.56 13.08 -5.88
CA ASP A 150 7.25 12.74 -5.33
C ASP A 150 6.33 12.15 -6.41
N TRP A 151 6.36 12.70 -7.62
CA TRP A 151 5.67 12.14 -8.79
C TRP A 151 6.17 10.73 -9.10
N PHE A 152 7.49 10.54 -9.20
CA PHE A 152 8.08 9.22 -9.46
C PHE A 152 7.69 8.20 -8.39
N LYS A 153 7.87 8.53 -7.11
CA LYS A 153 7.52 7.67 -5.96
C LYS A 153 6.05 7.28 -6.00
N THR A 154 5.16 8.26 -6.21
CA THR A 154 3.71 8.01 -6.29
C THR A 154 3.39 7.05 -7.43
N ARG A 155 3.98 7.25 -8.62
CA ARG A 155 3.76 6.39 -9.78
C ARG A 155 4.32 4.99 -9.59
N ALA A 156 5.48 4.85 -8.96
CA ALA A 156 6.10 3.56 -8.69
C ALA A 156 5.33 2.77 -7.62
N LEU A 157 4.87 3.42 -6.55
CA LEU A 157 4.01 2.81 -5.51
C LEU A 157 2.65 2.38 -6.09
N PHE A 158 2.09 3.15 -7.03
CA PHE A 158 0.90 2.75 -7.78
C PHE A 158 1.12 1.45 -8.57
N LEU A 159 2.26 1.31 -9.25
CA LEU A 159 2.60 0.09 -9.98
C LEU A 159 2.77 -1.12 -9.04
N LEU A 160 3.29 -0.91 -7.84
CA LEU A 160 3.36 -1.95 -6.81
C LEU A 160 1.97 -2.38 -6.32
N TYR A 161 1.01 -1.46 -6.19
CA TYR A 161 -0.38 -1.85 -5.91
C TYR A 161 -0.98 -2.68 -7.06
N ARG A 162 -0.74 -2.31 -8.32
CA ARG A 162 -1.20 -3.12 -9.46
C ARG A 162 -0.59 -4.53 -9.45
N LEU A 163 0.69 -4.64 -9.11
CA LEU A 163 1.38 -5.93 -8.98
C LEU A 163 0.79 -6.78 -7.84
N ALA A 164 0.42 -6.17 -6.72
CA ALA A 164 -0.26 -6.86 -5.62
C ALA A 164 -1.69 -7.27 -6.00
N ASP A 165 -2.47 -6.38 -6.61
CA ASP A 165 -3.87 -6.64 -6.96
C ASP A 165 -4.04 -7.61 -8.13
N CYS A 166 -3.00 -7.82 -8.97
CA CYS A 166 -3.11 -8.72 -10.12
C CYS A 166 -3.36 -10.19 -9.72
N VAL A 167 -3.21 -10.54 -8.44
CA VAL A 167 -3.47 -11.87 -7.88
C VAL A 167 -4.74 -11.95 -7.03
N ALA A 168 -5.61 -10.95 -7.07
CA ALA A 168 -6.95 -11.04 -6.47
C ALA A 168 -7.67 -12.31 -6.94
N GLY A 169 -8.25 -13.05 -5.99
CA GLY A 169 -8.90 -14.35 -6.23
C GLY A 169 -7.98 -15.55 -6.38
N LEU A 170 -6.67 -15.38 -6.16
CA LEU A 170 -5.71 -16.47 -6.16
C LEU A 170 -5.25 -16.82 -4.74
N TYR A 171 -5.27 -18.12 -4.43
CA TYR A 171 -4.97 -18.61 -3.08
C TYR A 171 -3.69 -19.46 -3.01
N THR A 172 -3.22 -20.01 -4.12
CA THR A 172 -2.00 -20.84 -4.14
C THR A 172 -0.77 -20.02 -4.46
N THR A 173 0.37 -20.33 -3.83
CA THR A 173 1.64 -19.64 -4.10
C THR A 173 2.04 -19.71 -5.57
N ASP A 174 1.85 -20.87 -6.21
CA ASP A 174 2.22 -21.05 -7.62
C ASP A 174 1.34 -20.22 -8.56
N SER A 175 0.02 -20.19 -8.33
CA SER A 175 -0.89 -19.35 -9.12
C SER A 175 -0.56 -17.87 -8.95
N VAL A 176 -0.29 -17.43 -7.71
CA VAL A 176 0.09 -16.05 -7.38
C VAL A 176 1.38 -15.67 -8.12
N ARG A 177 2.44 -16.47 -7.99
CA ARG A 177 3.74 -16.19 -8.61
C ARG A 177 3.67 -16.19 -10.14
N ASN A 178 2.93 -17.14 -10.73
CA ASN A 178 2.74 -17.19 -12.18
C ASN A 178 2.02 -15.93 -12.68
N GLN A 179 0.97 -15.51 -11.99
CA GLN A 179 0.19 -14.33 -12.35
C GLN A 179 1.00 -13.04 -12.19
N GLN A 180 1.78 -12.89 -11.11
CA GLN A 180 2.71 -11.77 -10.93
C GLN A 180 3.78 -11.74 -12.04
N SER A 181 4.34 -12.89 -12.39
CA SER A 181 5.29 -13.00 -13.50
C SER A 181 4.66 -12.55 -14.82
N LYS A 182 3.45 -13.03 -15.16
CA LYS A 182 2.72 -12.59 -16.36
C LYS A 182 2.47 -11.09 -16.36
N PHE A 183 2.04 -10.54 -15.23
CA PHE A 183 1.84 -9.10 -15.08
C PHE A 183 3.13 -8.32 -15.35
N LEU A 184 4.25 -8.70 -14.73
CA LEU A 184 5.56 -8.06 -14.96
C LEU A 184 5.99 -8.14 -16.44
N HIS A 185 5.78 -9.28 -17.10
CA HIS A 185 6.07 -9.39 -18.54
C HIS A 185 5.10 -8.58 -19.41
N SER A 186 3.92 -8.19 -18.91
CA SER A 186 3.00 -7.29 -19.63
C SER A 186 3.38 -5.81 -19.56
N LEU A 187 4.11 -5.41 -18.50
CA LEU A 187 4.50 -4.01 -18.27
C LEU A 187 5.45 -3.46 -19.33
N SER A 188 5.36 -2.18 -19.63
CA SER A 188 6.34 -1.49 -20.47
C SER A 188 7.73 -1.46 -19.81
N THR A 189 8.77 -1.23 -20.61
CA THR A 189 10.14 -1.10 -20.09
C THR A 189 10.29 0.03 -19.07
N LYS A 190 9.50 1.11 -19.25
CA LYS A 190 9.46 2.24 -18.31
C LYS A 190 8.84 1.83 -16.97
N GLU A 191 7.70 1.15 -16.99
CA GLU A 191 7.04 0.67 -15.76
C GLU A 191 7.91 -0.34 -15.00
N LEU A 192 8.61 -1.23 -15.71
CA LEU A 192 9.58 -2.14 -15.11
C LEU A 192 10.75 -1.39 -14.46
N ALA A 193 11.28 -0.35 -15.11
CA ALA A 193 12.31 0.50 -14.51
C ALA A 193 11.80 1.18 -13.24
N PHE A 194 10.55 1.65 -13.23
CA PHE A 194 9.96 2.30 -12.05
C PHE A 194 9.86 1.36 -10.85
N ILE A 195 9.33 0.14 -11.07
CA ILE A 195 9.26 -0.89 -10.02
C ILE A 195 10.65 -1.29 -9.55
N GLY A 196 11.57 -1.60 -10.48
CA GLY A 196 12.92 -2.05 -10.14
C GLY A 196 13.67 -1.02 -9.30
N VAL A 197 13.64 0.25 -9.72
CA VAL A 197 14.32 1.35 -9.04
C VAL A 197 13.73 1.65 -7.66
N ILE A 198 12.39 1.74 -7.52
CA ILE A 198 11.81 2.07 -6.21
C ILE A 198 12.08 0.96 -5.19
N VAL A 199 12.02 -0.31 -5.61
CA VAL A 199 12.25 -1.45 -4.72
C VAL A 199 13.71 -1.52 -4.28
N GLU A 200 14.67 -1.28 -5.20
CA GLU A 200 16.09 -1.21 -4.86
C GLU A 200 16.39 -0.08 -3.86
N VAL A 201 15.78 1.10 -4.05
CA VAL A 201 15.90 2.22 -3.11
C VAL A 201 15.34 1.84 -1.74
N MET A 202 14.16 1.21 -1.70
CA MET A 202 13.54 0.77 -0.44
C MET A 202 14.37 -0.30 0.26
N GLY A 203 14.94 -1.26 -0.46
CA GLY A 203 15.85 -2.27 0.08
C GLY A 203 17.13 -1.64 0.64
N HIS A 204 17.78 -0.77 -0.13
CA HIS A 204 19.00 -0.10 0.35
C HIS A 204 18.75 0.77 1.58
N ASN A 205 17.67 1.54 1.60
CA ASN A 205 17.32 2.35 2.76
C ASN A 205 16.91 1.47 3.94
N PHE A 206 16.25 0.34 3.72
CA PHE A 206 16.01 -0.67 4.75
C PHE A 206 17.33 -1.14 5.39
N PHE A 207 18.33 -1.47 4.58
CA PHE A 207 19.65 -1.86 5.06
C PHE A 207 20.27 -0.75 5.94
N ILE A 208 20.26 0.50 5.46
CA ILE A 208 20.79 1.65 6.21
C ILE A 208 20.05 1.86 7.54
N ILE A 209 18.72 1.82 7.53
CA ILE A 209 17.88 2.02 8.73
C ILE A 209 18.12 0.91 9.76
N THR A 210 18.15 -0.34 9.29
CA THR A 210 18.36 -1.51 10.14
C THR A 210 19.76 -1.51 10.73
N LYS A 211 20.79 -1.27 9.90
CA LYS A 211 22.18 -1.16 10.35
C LYS A 211 22.33 -0.07 11.41
N ARG A 212 21.78 1.13 11.18
CA ARG A 212 21.76 2.23 12.18
C ARG A 212 21.09 1.81 13.49
N SER A 213 20.00 1.06 13.42
CA SER A 213 19.27 0.59 14.61
C SER A 213 20.08 -0.43 15.41
N VAL A 214 20.72 -1.41 14.76
CA VAL A 214 21.55 -2.42 15.44
C VAL A 214 22.76 -1.78 16.12
N PHE A 215 23.43 -0.82 15.45
CA PHE A 215 24.52 -0.08 16.08
C PHE A 215 24.08 0.67 17.33
N LYS A 216 22.94 1.36 17.29
CA LYS A 216 22.41 2.10 18.45
C LYS A 216 22.14 1.17 19.64
N SER A 217 21.57 -0.02 19.42
CA SER A 217 21.34 -0.98 20.51
C SER A 217 22.65 -1.48 21.15
N SER A 218 23.71 -1.67 20.37
CA SER A 218 25.00 -2.14 20.88
C SER A 218 25.76 -1.11 21.74
N PHE A 219 25.51 0.18 21.54
CA PHE A 219 26.10 1.25 22.37
C PHE A 219 25.29 1.55 23.65
N SER A 220 24.00 1.19 23.68
CA SER A 220 23.14 1.44 24.85
C SER A 220 23.24 0.36 25.94
N GLU A 221 23.90 -0.78 25.69
CA GLU A 221 24.12 -1.82 26.70
C GLU A 221 25.27 -1.50 27.69
N SER A 222 26.01 -0.40 27.50
CA SER A 222 27.12 -0.01 28.39
C SER A 222 26.79 1.07 29.43
N THR A 223 25.55 1.57 29.49
CA THR A 223 25.19 2.63 30.45
C THR A 223 23.82 2.35 31.08
N VAL A 224 23.87 2.09 32.39
CA VAL A 224 22.80 1.90 33.38
C VAL A 224 21.38 2.35 32.97
N GLN A 225 20.42 1.46 33.26
CA GLN A 225 18.96 1.64 33.34
C GLN A 225 18.48 3.09 33.55
N ASP A 226 17.71 3.66 32.60
CA ASP A 226 16.26 3.83 32.75
C ASP A 226 15.60 4.47 31.51
N SER A 227 14.42 3.96 31.17
CA SER A 227 13.35 4.55 30.33
C SER A 227 13.53 4.71 28.79
N SER A 228 12.75 3.88 28.08
CA SER A 228 12.09 4.10 26.78
C SER A 228 12.96 4.35 25.54
N GLN A 229 13.08 3.34 24.66
CA GLN A 229 12.77 3.40 23.22
C GLN A 229 13.32 2.15 22.50
N LEU A 230 12.46 1.53 21.68
CA LEU A 230 12.79 0.52 20.65
C LEU A 230 13.51 -0.77 21.11
N HIS A 231 12.84 -1.58 21.93
CA HIS A 231 13.11 -3.02 21.95
C HIS A 231 12.28 -3.72 20.87
N SER A 232 12.94 -4.28 19.84
CA SER A 232 12.51 -5.54 19.19
C SER A 232 13.49 -5.98 18.07
N MET A 233 14.61 -6.57 18.46
CA MET A 233 15.25 -7.72 17.77
C MET A 233 15.92 -8.68 18.78
N SER A 234 15.52 -8.66 20.05
CA SER A 234 16.03 -9.58 21.08
C SER A 234 15.27 -10.91 21.03
N ASN A 235 15.60 -11.73 20.04
CA ASN A 235 15.50 -13.20 20.07
C ASN A 235 16.15 -13.78 18.80
N ILE A 236 17.34 -13.29 18.44
CA ILE A 236 18.21 -13.94 17.47
C ILE A 236 19.38 -14.50 18.28
N GLN A 237 19.55 -15.81 18.20
CA GLN A 237 20.52 -16.58 18.98
C GLN A 237 21.94 -15.99 18.86
N ALA A 238 22.65 -16.03 19.98
CA ALA A 238 24.01 -15.52 20.14
C ALA A 238 25.00 -16.17 19.15
N ALA A 239 25.52 -15.36 18.23
CA ALA A 239 26.70 -15.65 17.41
C ALA A 239 27.48 -14.33 17.17
N PRO A 240 28.82 -14.37 16.95
CA PRO A 240 29.70 -13.22 17.13
C PRO A 240 29.49 -12.09 16.10
N ILE A 241 29.71 -10.85 16.56
CA ILE A 241 28.87 -9.68 16.23
C ILE A 241 29.30 -8.83 15.00
N SER A 242 30.46 -9.01 14.36
CA SER A 242 30.85 -8.05 13.29
C SER A 242 30.40 -8.43 11.87
N ASP A 243 30.59 -9.69 11.45
CA ASP A 243 30.40 -10.09 10.04
C ASP A 243 29.06 -10.80 9.80
N LEU A 244 28.49 -11.41 10.85
CA LEU A 244 27.17 -12.05 10.81
C LEU A 244 26.02 -11.04 10.70
N ASN A 245 26.22 -9.80 11.16
CA ASN A 245 25.17 -8.78 11.17
C ASN A 245 24.91 -8.21 9.76
N ASP A 246 25.95 -7.87 9.00
CA ASP A 246 25.78 -7.29 7.66
C ASP A 246 25.19 -8.30 6.67
N ASN A 247 25.60 -9.57 6.73
CA ASN A 247 25.03 -10.63 5.88
C ASN A 247 23.55 -10.88 6.21
N PHE A 248 23.21 -11.00 7.49
CA PHE A 248 21.82 -11.15 7.90
C PHE A 248 20.94 -9.95 7.49
N ILE A 249 21.44 -8.72 7.60
CA ILE A 249 20.69 -7.53 7.15
C ILE A 249 20.51 -7.56 5.62
N ARG A 250 21.51 -8.03 4.85
CA ARG A 250 21.40 -8.18 3.39
C ARG A 250 20.39 -9.25 2.99
N GLU A 251 20.40 -10.40 3.65
CA GLU A 251 19.41 -11.45 3.44
C GLU A 251 17.99 -10.94 3.73
N THR A 252 17.85 -10.25 4.87
CA THR A 252 16.57 -9.63 5.26
C THR A 252 16.13 -8.56 4.26
N MET A 253 17.07 -7.78 3.71
CA MET A 253 16.81 -6.81 2.65
C MET A 253 16.27 -7.49 1.38
N CYS A 254 16.88 -8.60 0.93
CA CYS A 254 16.41 -9.34 -0.23
C CYS A 254 14.98 -9.91 -0.02
N VAL A 255 14.69 -10.39 1.19
CA VAL A 255 13.34 -10.83 1.56
C VAL A 255 12.37 -9.65 1.60
N PHE A 256 12.78 -8.51 2.16
CA PHE A 256 11.98 -7.29 2.22
C PHE A 256 11.58 -6.78 0.82
N GLU A 257 12.53 -6.77 -0.13
CA GLU A 257 12.28 -6.40 -1.53
C GLU A 257 11.25 -7.34 -2.20
N ASP A 258 11.37 -8.65 -2.03
CA ASP A 258 10.41 -9.63 -2.56
C ASP A 258 9.02 -9.41 -1.95
N LEU A 259 8.94 -9.15 -0.64
CA LEU A 259 7.68 -8.94 0.06
C LEU A 259 6.98 -7.63 -0.33
N ILE A 260 7.73 -6.55 -0.59
CA ILE A 260 7.17 -5.31 -1.16
C ILE A 260 6.53 -5.59 -2.52
N GLN A 261 7.18 -6.39 -3.36
CA GLN A 261 6.63 -6.71 -4.67
C GLN A 261 5.45 -7.67 -4.57
N ARG A 262 5.46 -8.56 -3.58
CA ARG A 262 4.39 -9.53 -3.37
C ARG A 262 3.12 -8.90 -2.82
N TYR A 263 3.25 -8.01 -1.83
CA TYR A 263 2.14 -7.44 -1.06
C TYR A 263 1.94 -5.94 -1.29
N GLY A 264 2.77 -5.33 -2.13
CA GLY A 264 2.68 -3.92 -2.47
C GLY A 264 3.14 -2.98 -1.35
N PRO A 265 2.80 -1.68 -1.47
CA PRO A 265 3.17 -0.66 -0.49
C PRO A 265 2.64 -0.92 0.92
N TYR A 266 1.55 -1.69 1.06
CA TYR A 266 1.00 -2.06 2.36
C TYR A 266 2.03 -2.76 3.24
N PHE A 267 2.83 -3.66 2.68
CA PHE A 267 3.84 -4.39 3.45
C PHE A 267 4.91 -3.46 4.04
N ALA A 268 5.42 -2.52 3.23
CA ALA A 268 6.39 -1.53 3.71
C ALA A 268 5.80 -0.67 4.83
N TRP A 269 4.56 -0.21 4.70
CA TRP A 269 3.88 0.54 5.76
C TRP A 269 3.69 -0.30 7.02
N ALA A 270 3.19 -1.53 6.89
CA ALA A 270 2.95 -2.43 8.01
C ALA A 270 4.25 -2.72 8.77
N PHE A 271 5.36 -2.90 8.06
CA PHE A 271 6.68 -3.07 8.66
C PHE A 271 7.13 -1.82 9.44
N LEU A 272 6.97 -0.62 8.85
CA LEU A 272 7.40 0.64 9.46
C LEU A 272 6.53 1.08 10.66
N GLU A 273 5.27 0.68 10.71
CA GLU A 273 4.43 0.93 11.90
C GLU A 273 5.03 0.29 13.17
N GLY A 274 5.74 -0.83 13.02
CA GLY A 274 6.39 -1.55 14.12
C GLY A 274 5.43 -2.00 15.22
N PRO A 275 5.90 -2.73 16.26
CA PRO A 275 5.06 -3.12 17.37
C PRO A 275 4.87 -1.96 18.37
N LYS A 276 4.14 -0.89 17.99
CA LYS A 276 3.83 0.24 18.89
C LYS A 276 2.92 -0.15 20.07
N CYS A 277 2.18 -1.27 19.95
CA CYS A 277 1.32 -1.83 20.99
C CYS A 277 1.27 -3.36 20.88
N ARG A 278 0.97 -4.08 21.99
CA ARG A 278 0.82 -5.55 22.03
C ARG A 278 -0.29 -6.09 21.10
N LEU A 279 -1.15 -5.22 20.59
CA LEU A 279 -2.25 -5.52 19.67
C LEU A 279 -1.98 -5.05 18.22
N ASN A 280 -0.75 -4.63 17.87
CA ASN A 280 -0.48 -4.09 16.53
C ASN A 280 -0.35 -5.21 15.48
N ILE A 281 -1.49 -5.65 14.95
CA ILE A 281 -1.64 -6.75 13.98
C ILE A 281 -0.77 -6.54 12.71
N PRO A 282 -0.72 -5.34 12.07
CA PRO A 282 0.05 -5.16 10.84
C PRO A 282 1.57 -5.34 11.01
N GLY A 283 2.15 -4.76 12.07
CA GLY A 283 3.58 -4.88 12.34
C GLY A 283 4.00 -6.31 12.69
N GLN A 284 3.19 -7.00 13.48
CA GLN A 284 3.41 -8.43 13.79
C GLN A 284 3.35 -9.29 12.52
N TRP A 285 2.36 -9.05 11.66
CA TRP A 285 2.26 -9.75 10.38
C TRP A 285 3.48 -9.51 9.49
N ALA A 286 3.95 -8.27 9.34
CA ALA A 286 5.12 -7.96 8.54
C ALA A 286 6.37 -8.70 9.07
N CYS A 287 6.56 -8.71 10.39
CA CYS A 287 7.64 -9.47 11.03
C CYS A 287 7.53 -10.99 10.80
N CYS A 288 6.32 -11.55 10.88
CA CYS A 288 6.07 -12.95 10.56
C CYS A 288 6.42 -13.25 9.10
N LYS A 289 6.05 -12.36 8.16
CA LYS A 289 6.37 -12.52 6.74
C LYS A 289 7.86 -12.42 6.43
N ILE A 290 8.61 -11.55 7.10
CA ILE A 290 10.07 -11.53 7.02
C ILE A 290 10.64 -12.87 7.50
N ARG A 291 10.19 -13.38 8.65
CA ARG A 291 10.68 -14.67 9.19
C ARG A 291 10.36 -15.85 8.27
N GLU A 292 9.14 -15.90 7.73
CA GLU A 292 8.74 -16.89 6.74
C GLU A 292 9.62 -16.79 5.48
N GLY A 293 9.89 -15.58 4.99
CA GLY A 293 10.74 -15.37 3.83
C GLY A 293 12.19 -15.80 4.04
N LEU A 294 12.77 -15.51 5.21
CA LEU A 294 14.11 -15.99 5.59
C LEU A 294 14.16 -17.52 5.69
N ALA A 295 13.14 -18.13 6.30
CA ALA A 295 13.04 -19.60 6.36
C ALA A 295 12.94 -20.23 4.96
N ASN A 296 12.16 -19.63 4.05
CA ASN A 296 12.04 -20.08 2.66
C ASN A 296 13.37 -19.92 1.88
N MET A 297 14.08 -18.82 2.09
CA MET A 297 15.39 -18.59 1.48
C MET A 297 16.40 -19.64 1.95
N ASN A 298 16.48 -19.89 3.26
CA ASN A 298 17.33 -20.94 3.82
C ASN A 298 16.95 -22.33 3.30
N ALA A 299 15.65 -22.63 3.18
CA ALA A 299 15.18 -23.89 2.61
C ALA A 299 15.55 -24.03 1.12
N PHE A 300 15.57 -22.94 0.37
CA PHE A 300 16.04 -22.93 -1.03
C PHE A 300 17.55 -23.18 -1.12
N GLU A 301 18.35 -22.50 -0.31
CA GLU A 301 19.82 -22.67 -0.30
C GLU A 301 20.24 -24.08 0.10
N LEU A 302 19.50 -24.70 1.01
CA LEU A 302 19.71 -26.09 1.42
C LEU A 302 19.14 -27.12 0.42
N GLY A 303 18.57 -26.68 -0.71
CA GLY A 303 18.03 -27.53 -1.76
C GLY A 303 16.70 -28.21 -1.41
N TYR A 304 16.05 -27.83 -0.30
CA TYR A 304 14.77 -28.38 0.11
C TYR A 304 13.59 -27.83 -0.70
N THR A 305 13.75 -26.67 -1.34
CA THR A 305 12.73 -26.09 -2.23
C THR A 305 13.37 -25.55 -3.50
N MET A 306 12.76 -25.79 -4.67
CA MET A 306 13.29 -25.40 -5.98
C MET A 306 12.61 -24.15 -6.58
N SER A 307 11.63 -23.56 -5.90
CA SER A 307 10.64 -22.64 -6.50
C SER A 307 10.70 -21.18 -6.03
N TYR A 308 11.80 -20.74 -5.39
CA TYR A 308 11.88 -19.38 -4.82
C TYR A 308 12.73 -18.40 -5.65
N ALA A 309 12.32 -18.14 -6.90
CA ALA A 309 12.86 -16.98 -7.60
C ALA A 309 12.24 -15.71 -7.02
N SER A 310 13.05 -14.84 -6.41
CA SER A 310 12.61 -13.51 -5.94
C SER A 310 11.97 -12.72 -7.09
N LEU A 311 10.84 -12.04 -6.81
CA LEU A 311 10.20 -11.18 -7.81
C LEU A 311 11.15 -10.08 -8.30
N GLN A 312 12.13 -9.66 -7.50
CA GLN A 312 13.09 -8.63 -7.89
C GLN A 312 13.94 -9.16 -9.05
N SER A 313 14.33 -10.43 -8.99
CA SER A 313 15.00 -11.11 -10.10
C SER A 313 14.10 -11.22 -11.34
N VAL A 314 12.79 -11.41 -11.17
CA VAL A 314 11.82 -11.47 -12.27
C VAL A 314 11.67 -10.10 -12.94
N VAL A 315 11.55 -9.01 -12.16
CA VAL A 315 11.50 -7.63 -12.67
C VAL A 315 12.73 -7.34 -13.52
N TRP A 316 13.92 -7.58 -12.99
CA TRP A 316 15.17 -7.32 -13.72
C TRP A 316 15.34 -8.22 -14.95
N ARG A 317 14.90 -9.48 -14.88
CA ARG A 317 14.90 -10.37 -16.05
C ARG A 317 13.99 -9.85 -17.15
N ALA A 318 12.73 -9.51 -16.82
CA ALA A 318 11.77 -8.95 -17.77
C ALA A 318 12.26 -7.63 -18.37
N PHE A 319 12.83 -6.75 -17.54
CA PHE A 319 13.43 -5.49 -17.99
C PHE A 319 14.54 -5.71 -19.00
N ARG A 320 15.51 -6.59 -18.67
CA ARG A 320 16.65 -6.90 -19.55
C ARG A 320 16.21 -7.52 -20.88
N GLN A 321 15.25 -8.44 -20.84
CA GLN A 321 14.71 -9.06 -22.05
C GLN A 321 14.06 -8.02 -22.97
N LYS A 322 13.31 -7.06 -22.41
CA LYS A 322 12.65 -6.01 -23.22
C LYS A 322 13.60 -4.92 -23.70
N GLN A 323 14.58 -4.55 -22.88
CA GLN A 323 15.52 -3.48 -23.18
C GLN A 323 16.72 -3.95 -24.03
N GLY A 324 16.97 -5.27 -24.08
CA GLY A 324 18.13 -5.85 -24.78
C GLY A 324 19.46 -5.52 -24.10
N CYS A 325 19.51 -5.46 -22.76
CA CYS A 325 20.71 -5.08 -22.01
C CYS A 325 21.24 -6.19 -21.08
N SER A 326 22.54 -6.13 -20.78
CA SER A 326 23.18 -7.06 -19.86
C SER A 326 22.95 -6.68 -18.38
N SER A 327 23.20 -7.61 -17.47
CA SER A 327 23.02 -7.39 -16.02
C SER A 327 23.85 -6.22 -15.48
N MET A 328 25.06 -6.01 -16.01
CA MET A 328 25.95 -4.93 -15.57
C MET A 328 25.41 -3.52 -15.91
N HIS A 329 24.60 -3.40 -16.96
CA HIS A 329 24.10 -2.12 -17.45
C HIS A 329 22.64 -1.85 -17.08
N SER A 330 21.89 -2.86 -16.59
CA SER A 330 20.46 -2.74 -16.38
C SER A 330 20.09 -1.64 -15.38
N TRP A 331 20.86 -1.50 -14.29
CA TRP A 331 20.67 -0.44 -13.31
C TRP A 331 20.82 0.96 -13.94
N ASN A 332 21.95 1.21 -14.59
CA ASN A 332 22.26 2.52 -15.18
C ASN A 332 21.26 2.91 -16.27
N ILE A 333 20.75 1.94 -17.04
CA ILE A 333 19.73 2.20 -18.06
C ILE A 333 18.38 2.48 -17.41
N ALA A 334 17.96 1.69 -16.42
CA ALA A 334 16.71 1.91 -15.70
C ALA A 334 16.69 3.29 -15.00
N LYS A 335 17.80 3.65 -14.34
CA LYS A 335 18.02 4.98 -13.76
C LYS A 335 17.80 6.09 -14.80
N LYS A 336 18.50 6.02 -15.93
CA LYS A 336 18.38 7.02 -17.01
C LYS A 336 16.96 7.10 -17.58
N LEU A 337 16.24 5.98 -17.63
CA LEU A 337 14.83 5.97 -18.04
C LEU A 337 13.95 6.70 -17.02
N VAL A 338 14.13 6.43 -15.73
CA VAL A 338 13.41 7.14 -14.66
C VAL A 338 13.69 8.64 -14.72
N GLU A 339 14.96 9.05 -14.85
CA GLU A 339 15.34 10.47 -14.96
C GLU A 339 14.68 11.13 -16.18
N LYS A 340 14.64 10.46 -17.34
CA LYS A 340 13.95 10.97 -18.53
C LYS A 340 12.45 11.16 -18.30
N GLU A 341 11.78 10.21 -17.65
CA GLU A 341 10.36 10.33 -17.35
C GLU A 341 10.09 11.42 -16.31
N MET A 342 10.96 11.58 -15.32
CA MET A 342 10.90 12.69 -14.37
C MET A 342 11.05 14.05 -15.06
N ILE A 343 11.87 14.17 -16.11
CA ILE A 343 11.96 15.39 -16.91
C ILE A 343 10.66 15.62 -17.68
N ALA A 344 10.13 14.57 -18.32
CA ALA A 344 8.95 14.64 -19.17
C ALA A 344 7.63 14.86 -18.42
N SER A 345 7.57 14.57 -17.11
CA SER A 345 6.35 14.78 -16.32
C SER A 345 6.00 16.27 -16.26
N SER A 346 4.77 16.64 -16.59
CA SER A 346 4.32 18.04 -16.50
C SER A 346 4.05 18.41 -15.04
N ASN A 347 4.32 19.65 -14.64
CA ASN A 347 4.03 20.15 -13.28
C ASN A 347 2.51 20.23 -12.97
N ASP A 348 1.65 19.88 -13.93
CA ASP A 348 0.18 19.96 -13.81
C ASP A 348 -0.45 18.74 -13.11
N GLU A 349 0.33 17.71 -12.75
CA GLU A 349 -0.18 16.48 -12.10
C GLU A 349 -0.09 16.46 -10.56
N SER A 350 0.43 17.52 -9.92
CA SER A 350 0.62 17.62 -8.45
C SER A 350 -0.65 17.96 -7.64
#